data_AF-A0A8D8X1F1-F1
#
_entry.id   AF-A0A8D8X1F1-F1
#
_cell.length_a   1.000
_cell.length_b   1.000
_cell.length_c   1.000
_cell.angle_alpha   90.00
_cell.angle_beta   90.00
_cell.angle_gamma   90.00
#
_symmetry.space_group_name_H-M   'P 1'
#
loop_
_entity.id
_entity.type
_entity.pdbx_description
1 polymer ?
#
loop_
_entity_poly.entity_id
_entity_poly.type
_entity_poly.pdbx_seq_one_letter_code
_entity_poly.pdbx_strand_id
1 'polypeptide(L)'
;MDQYSRTMSGESFTLQGEDIVRFIKSQRLRWFGHVQRMDDTKMQKRVLKGKIYGTRKRGAPKLRWLDDVTKDLRTMNVQGWCNLVKNRIDWRHIVEEAKAHKGL
;
A
#
# COMPACT_ATOMS: atom_id res chain seq x y z
N MET A 1 -12.31 -30.02 7.47
CA MET A 1 -11.12 -29.51 6.75
C MET A 1 -11.63 -28.91 5.46
N ASP A 2 -11.74 -27.59 5.39
CA ASP A 2 -12.39 -26.93 4.26
C ASP A 2 -11.54 -27.03 2.99
N GLN A 3 -12.22 -27.42 1.91
CA GLN A 3 -11.66 -27.57 0.57
C GLN A 3 -11.25 -26.23 -0.08
N TYR A 4 -11.37 -25.12 0.66
CA TYR A 4 -11.09 -23.75 0.17
C TYR A 4 -9.63 -23.32 0.26
N SER A 5 -8.75 -24.09 0.93
CA SER A 5 -7.37 -23.67 1.17
C SER A 5 -6.36 -24.11 0.09
N ARG A 6 -6.80 -24.65 -1.06
CA ARG A 6 -5.87 -25.25 -2.04
C ARG A 6 -6.00 -24.80 -3.51
N THR A 7 -6.96 -23.97 -3.91
CA THR A 7 -7.20 -23.69 -5.35
C THR A 7 -7.39 -22.22 -5.73
N MET A 8 -6.72 -21.28 -5.06
CA MET A 8 -6.70 -19.86 -5.49
C MET A 8 -5.26 -19.40 -5.78
N SER A 9 -4.48 -20.25 -6.44
CA SER A 9 -3.19 -19.89 -7.03
C SER A 9 -3.39 -19.51 -8.49
N GLY A 10 -3.68 -18.24 -8.76
CA GLY A 10 -3.32 -17.64 -10.06
C GLY A 10 -4.39 -16.93 -10.87
N GLU A 11 -5.66 -16.87 -10.46
CA GLU A 11 -6.64 -16.05 -11.18
C GLU A 11 -6.57 -14.59 -10.69
N SER A 12 -5.87 -13.75 -11.45
CA SER A 12 -5.96 -12.30 -11.32
C SER A 12 -7.39 -11.87 -11.66
N PHE A 13 -8.13 -11.37 -10.68
CA PHE A 13 -9.45 -10.80 -10.91
C PHE A 13 -9.29 -9.53 -11.76
N THR A 14 -9.65 -9.61 -13.03
CA THR A 14 -9.53 -8.50 -13.97
C THR A 14 -10.81 -7.66 -13.96
N LEU A 15 -10.67 -6.34 -13.85
CA LEU A 15 -11.74 -5.39 -14.19
C LEU A 15 -11.23 -4.56 -15.37
N GLN A 16 -11.94 -4.56 -16.50
CA GLN A 16 -11.59 -3.79 -17.70
C GLN A 16 -10.19 -4.07 -18.29
N GLY A 17 -9.64 -5.28 -18.08
CA GLY A 17 -8.32 -5.66 -18.60
C GLY A 17 -7.14 -5.28 -17.69
N GLU A 18 -7.39 -4.66 -16.54
CA GLU A 18 -6.38 -4.41 -15.51
C GLU A 18 -6.53 -5.37 -14.32
N ASP A 19 -5.39 -5.77 -13.74
CA ASP A 19 -5.35 -6.51 -12.49
C ASP A 19 -5.82 -5.57 -11.36
N ILE A 20 -7.00 -5.88 -10.79
CA ILE A 20 -7.63 -5.05 -9.77
C ILE A 20 -6.74 -4.88 -8.54
N VAL A 21 -6.00 -5.92 -8.17
CA VAL A 21 -5.16 -5.94 -6.98
C VAL A 21 -4.02 -4.95 -7.16
N ARG A 22 -3.38 -4.99 -8.33
CA ARG A 22 -2.35 -4.05 -8.74
C ARG A 22 -2.87 -2.62 -8.78
N PHE A 23 -4.06 -2.39 -9.34
CA PHE A 23 -4.68 -1.07 -9.36
C PHE A 23 -4.86 -0.53 -7.93
N ILE A 24 -5.47 -1.31 -7.02
CA ILE A 24 -5.69 -0.91 -5.63
C ILE A 24 -4.37 -0.57 -4.92
N LYS A 25 -3.32 -1.39 -5.11
CA LYS A 25 -2.01 -1.15 -4.51
C LYS A 25 -1.33 0.10 -5.05
N SER A 26 -1.40 0.35 -6.37
CA SER A 26 -0.88 1.59 -6.96
C SER A 26 -1.57 2.85 -6.40
N GLN A 27 -2.89 2.76 -6.17
CA GLN A 27 -3.67 3.85 -5.58
C GLN A 27 -3.32 4.06 -4.10
N ARG A 28 -3.03 2.97 -3.36
CA ARG A 28 -2.52 3.04 -1.99
C ARG A 28 -1.21 3.82 -1.92
N LEU A 29 -0.26 3.52 -2.80
CA LEU A 29 1.02 4.24 -2.90
C LEU A 29 0.83 5.70 -3.32
N ARG A 30 -0.08 5.97 -4.26
CA ARG A 30 -0.43 7.34 -4.67
C ARG A 30 -0.91 8.16 -3.47
N TRP A 31 -1.87 7.64 -2.71
CA TRP A 31 -2.42 8.31 -1.55
C TRP A 31 -1.36 8.48 -0.45
N PHE A 32 -0.54 7.46 -0.20
CA PHE A 32 0.56 7.54 0.76
C PHE A 32 1.49 8.71 0.46
N GLY A 33 1.95 8.85 -0.78
CA GLY A 33 2.84 9.95 -1.14
C GLY A 33 2.17 11.32 -1.08
N HIS A 34 0.89 11.40 -1.42
CA HIS A 34 0.12 12.63 -1.21
C HIS A 34 0.13 13.03 0.26
N VAL A 35 -0.28 12.13 1.16
CA VAL A 35 -0.31 12.40 2.60
C VAL A 35 1.09 12.71 3.13
N GLN A 36 2.13 11.99 2.70
CA GLN A 36 3.50 12.25 3.15
C GLN A 36 4.00 13.66 2.81
N ARG A 37 3.52 14.28 1.73
CA ARG A 37 3.86 15.65 1.35
C ARG A 37 2.87 16.71 1.89
N MET A 38 1.79 16.29 2.54
CA MET A 38 0.91 17.24 3.23
C MET A 38 1.60 17.81 4.47
N ASP A 39 1.18 19.02 4.82
CA ASP A 39 1.58 19.69 6.07
C ASP A 39 1.21 18.84 7.30
N ASP A 40 2.06 18.91 8.33
CA ASP A 40 1.93 18.10 9.54
C ASP A 40 0.73 18.46 10.41
N THR A 41 0.13 19.64 10.23
CA THR A 41 -1.11 20.05 10.91
C THR A 41 -2.34 19.31 10.36
N LYS A 42 -2.26 18.79 9.12
CA LYS A 42 -3.39 18.14 8.45
C LYS A 42 -3.78 16.84 9.15
N MET A 43 -5.07 16.66 9.37
CA MET A 43 -5.62 15.50 10.09
C MET A 43 -5.13 14.17 9.52
N GLN A 44 -5.08 14.03 8.19
CA GLN A 44 -4.63 12.81 7.51
C GLN A 44 -3.19 12.45 7.88
N LYS A 45 -2.29 13.44 7.86
CA LYS A 45 -0.89 13.30 8.22
C LYS A 45 -0.71 12.98 9.71
N ARG A 46 -1.50 13.63 10.57
CA ARG A 46 -1.54 13.36 12.02
C ARG A 46 -2.04 11.95 12.32
N VAL A 47 -3.09 11.49 11.65
CA VAL A 47 -3.63 10.12 11.79
C VAL A 47 -2.61 9.10 11.30
N LEU A 48 -1.95 9.34 10.17
CA LEU A 48 -0.90 8.46 9.63
C LEU A 48 0.30 8.33 10.59
N LYS A 49 0.75 9.43 11.19
CA LYS A 49 1.84 9.47 12.18
C LYS A 49 1.40 9.01 13.57
N GLY A 50 0.11 9.08 13.86
CA GLY A 50 -0.46 8.83 15.18
C GLY A 50 -0.29 7.38 15.61
N LYS A 51 0.28 7.17 16.79
CA LYS A 51 0.27 5.87 17.46
C LYS A 51 -1.05 5.75 18.21
N ILE A 52 -1.94 4.87 17.75
CA ILE A 52 -3.15 4.52 18.50
C ILE A 52 -2.72 3.69 19.71
N TYR A 53 -2.92 4.23 20.90
CA TYR A 53 -2.66 3.56 22.17
C TYR A 53 -3.89 2.74 22.60
N GLY A 54 -3.65 1.54 23.14
CA GLY A 54 -4.70 0.62 23.59
C GLY A 54 -4.55 -0.81 23.05
N THR A 55 -5.10 -1.78 23.77
CA THR A 55 -5.10 -3.19 23.38
C THR A 55 -6.15 -3.42 22.30
N ARG A 56 -5.76 -3.98 21.15
CA ARG A 56 -6.70 -4.34 20.09
C ARG A 56 -7.61 -5.48 20.53
N LYS A 57 -8.88 -5.41 20.14
CA LYS A 57 -9.84 -6.49 20.37
C LYS A 57 -9.41 -7.76 19.63
N ARG A 58 -9.72 -8.92 20.22
CA ARG A 58 -9.50 -10.24 19.60
C ARG A 58 -10.22 -10.29 18.24
N GLY A 59 -9.52 -10.74 17.19
CA GLY A 59 -10.05 -10.81 15.83
C GLY A 59 -9.77 -9.59 14.94
N ALA A 60 -9.26 -8.48 15.49
CA ALA A 60 -8.84 -7.35 14.66
C ALA A 60 -7.60 -7.70 13.80
N PRO A 61 -7.51 -7.20 12.54
CA PRO A 61 -6.33 -7.40 11.71
C PRO A 61 -5.04 -6.96 12.43
N LYS A 62 -4.03 -7.83 12.40
CA LYS A 62 -2.73 -7.56 13.04
C LYS A 62 -1.97 -6.45 12.31
N LEU A 63 -2.03 -6.43 10.97
CA LEU A 63 -1.31 -5.48 10.13
C LEU A 63 -1.99 -4.11 10.13
N ARG A 64 -1.18 -3.06 10.21
CA ARG A 64 -1.59 -1.66 10.00
C ARG A 64 -1.57 -1.37 8.50
N TRP A 65 -2.37 -0.41 8.07
CA TRP A 65 -2.34 0.07 6.69
C TRP A 65 -0.94 0.51 6.22
N LEU A 66 -0.11 1.06 7.13
CA LEU A 66 1.29 1.40 6.82
C LEU A 66 2.18 0.16 6.61
N ASP A 67 1.85 -0.97 7.26
CA ASP A 67 2.56 -2.24 7.04
C ASP A 67 2.27 -2.75 5.62
N ASP A 68 1.04 -2.58 5.12
CA ASP A 68 0.68 -2.92 3.73
C ASP A 68 1.44 -2.05 2.73
N VAL A 69 1.52 -0.72 2.96
CA VAL A 69 2.35 0.17 2.12
C VAL A 69 3.81 -0.27 2.12
N THR A 70 4.34 -0.61 3.30
CA THR A 70 5.73 -1.07 3.42
C THR A 70 5.95 -2.40 2.71
N LYS A 71 4.96 -3.29 2.74
CA LYS A 71 4.99 -4.56 2.02
C LYS A 71 4.98 -4.34 0.51
N ASP A 72 4.08 -3.49 -0.01
CA ASP A 72 4.00 -3.17 -1.43
C ASP A 72 5.34 -2.60 -1.94
N LEU A 73 5.94 -1.66 -1.20
CA LEU A 73 7.25 -1.08 -1.53
C LEU A 73 8.38 -2.12 -1.51
N ARG A 74 8.34 -3.07 -0.57
CA ARG A 74 9.31 -4.18 -0.52
C ARG A 74 9.15 -5.13 -1.70
N THR A 75 7.91 -5.45 -2.09
CA THR A 75 7.64 -6.27 -3.28
C THR A 75 8.22 -5.63 -4.54
N MET A 76 8.21 -4.30 -4.62
CA MET A 76 8.81 -3.53 -5.70
C MET A 76 10.31 -3.21 -5.51
N ASN A 77 10.95 -3.76 -4.48
CA ASN A 77 12.35 -3.47 -4.13
C ASN A 77 12.68 -1.97 -3.95
N VAL A 78 11.71 -1.16 -3.54
CA VAL A 78 11.89 0.28 -3.31
C VAL A 78 12.46 0.50 -1.90
N GLN A 79 13.73 0.88 -1.84
CA GLN A 79 14.43 1.25 -0.62
C GLN A 79 14.52 2.78 -0.47
N GLY A 80 14.79 3.27 0.74
CA GLY A 80 14.97 4.71 0.96
C GLY A 80 13.74 5.59 0.66
N TRP A 81 12.54 4.98 0.62
CA TRP A 81 11.31 5.64 0.20
C TRP A 81 10.96 6.90 1.02
N CYS A 82 11.46 7.02 2.25
CA CYS A 82 11.30 8.22 3.09
C CYS A 82 11.84 9.50 2.44
N ASN A 83 12.87 9.39 1.59
CA ASN A 83 13.41 10.51 0.82
C ASN A 83 12.71 10.65 -0.53
N LEU A 84 12.49 9.53 -1.23
CA LEU A 84 11.83 9.52 -2.55
C LEU A 84 10.41 10.10 -2.49
N VAL A 85 9.68 9.83 -1.40
CA VAL A 85 8.31 10.32 -1.24
C VAL A 85 8.22 11.85 -1.13
N LYS A 86 9.30 12.53 -0.73
CA LYS A 86 9.33 14.00 -0.64
C LYS A 86 9.39 14.63 -2.03
N ASN A 87 10.05 13.97 -2.98
CA ASN A 87 10.08 14.39 -4.37
C ASN A 87 8.82 13.89 -5.10
N ARG A 88 8.06 14.82 -5.70
CA ARG A 88 6.83 14.48 -6.42
C ARG A 88 7.10 13.66 -7.68
N ILE A 89 8.22 13.90 -8.36
CA ILE A 89 8.59 13.24 -9.61
C ILE A 89 9.01 11.80 -9.31
N ASP A 90 9.96 11.60 -8.40
CA ASP A 90 10.44 10.27 -8.00
C ASP A 90 9.28 9.40 -7.49
N TRP A 91 8.40 9.97 -6.66
CA TRP A 91 7.24 9.24 -6.17
C TRP A 91 6.24 8.88 -7.27
N ARG A 92 6.07 9.76 -8.27
CA ARG A 92 5.21 9.48 -9.42
C ARG A 92 5.77 8.29 -10.21
N HIS A 93 7.07 8.22 -10.44
CA HIS A 93 7.70 7.07 -11.11
C HIS A 93 7.41 5.76 -10.39
N ILE A 94 7.55 5.72 -9.07
CA ILE A 94 7.20 4.53 -8.26
C ILE A 94 5.72 4.16 -8.43
N VAL A 95 4.80 5.13 -8.42
CA VAL A 95 3.37 4.86 -8.58
C VAL A 95 3.04 4.33 -9.98
N GLU A 96 3.71 4.82 -11.03
CA GLU A 96 3.53 4.30 -12.38
C GLU A 96 4.15 2.91 -12.55
N GLU A 97 5.32 2.67 -11.95
CA GLU A 97 5.94 1.34 -11.90
C GLU A 97 5.01 0.33 -11.21
N ALA A 98 4.36 0.73 -10.10
CA ALA A 98 3.42 -0.11 -9.38
C ALA A 98 2.24 -0.55 -10.26
N LYS A 99 1.81 0.27 -11.22
CA LYS A 99 0.78 -0.12 -12.19
C LYS A 99 1.27 -1.13 -13.21
N ALA A 100 2.56 -1.30 -13.42
CA ALA A 100 3.11 -2.28 -14.37
C ALA A 100 3.75 -3.49 -13.67
N HIS A 101 4.02 -3.40 -12.37
CA HIS A 101 4.76 -4.40 -11.62
C HIS A 101 3.97 -5.70 -11.47
N LYS A 102 4.48 -6.79 -12.06
CA LYS A 102 3.88 -8.13 -11.96
C LYS A 102 4.05 -8.69 -10.55
N GLY A 103 2.99 -9.28 -10.00
CA GLY A 103 2.99 -9.85 -8.65
C GLY A 103 2.88 -8.80 -7.53
N LEU A 104 2.59 -7.53 -7.87
CA LEU A 104 2.39 -6.49 -6.87
C LEU A 104 1.17 -6.77 -6.02
#